data_AF-A0A136M290-F1
#
_entry.id   AF-A0A136M290-F1
#
_cell.length_a   1.000
_cell.length_b   1.000
_cell.length_c   1.000
_cell.angle_alpha   90.00
_cell.angle_beta   90.00
_cell.angle_gamma   90.00
#
_symmetry.space_group_name_H-M   'P 1'
#
loop_
_entity.id
_entity.type
_entity.pdbx_description
1 polymer ?
#
loop_
_entity_poly.entity_id
_entity_poly.type
_entity_poly.pdbx_seq_one_letter_code
_entity_poly.pdbx_strand_id
1 'polypeptide(L)'
;MQELPWSSSHICQEINPLPSFSVTPTATGTQAVRISLPFSAGAFPEGLQLEVHHKSTILLPQVRILTLHPCLPRCVRQAILTFPFHFHSLEPHAFSLKLVISKARDIQPVFSMTESASGTWEISWMNRQLTLTERALSFRIVDSQAWKATLIAPTRESSAPPRIEIVETGPFYHWIRFLYPDARWPRILEYKMDNLGTVSARIHLQRVAVTDGYCPGLGWDVQQGELVDPMAEENGYSIGGALALMLFEGGEPFSIPFGKGTLSFPEAHFLRKGMVQLDSCLPG
;
A
#
# COMPACT_ATOMS: atom_id res chain seq x y z
N MET A 1 -48.17 -19.14 8.74
CA MET A 1 -47.31 -19.54 9.88
C MET A 1 -46.12 -20.25 9.27
N GLN A 2 -44.99 -19.55 9.14
CA GLN A 2 -43.77 -20.09 8.54
C GLN A 2 -42.59 -19.44 9.26
N GLU A 3 -41.60 -20.27 9.60
CA GLU A 3 -40.75 -20.20 10.78
C GLU A 3 -39.77 -19.01 10.83
N LEU A 4 -39.66 -18.40 12.01
CA LEU A 4 -38.44 -17.71 12.45
C LEU A 4 -37.88 -18.51 13.64
N PRO A 5 -36.65 -19.06 13.53
CA PRO A 5 -35.88 -19.39 14.71
C PRO A 5 -34.50 -18.72 14.60
N TRP A 6 -34.44 -17.39 14.73
CA TRP A 6 -33.22 -16.77 15.22
C TRP A 6 -33.22 -17.03 16.72
N SER A 7 -32.67 -18.18 17.13
CA SER A 7 -32.52 -18.51 18.53
C SER A 7 -31.75 -17.39 19.24
N SER A 8 -32.23 -17.03 20.41
CA SER A 8 -31.68 -16.02 21.33
C SER A 8 -30.27 -16.34 21.87
N SER A 9 -29.53 -17.24 21.22
CA SER A 9 -28.23 -17.77 21.63
C SER A 9 -27.01 -17.01 21.10
N HIS A 10 -27.21 -15.95 20.29
CA HIS A 10 -26.10 -15.18 19.70
C HIS A 10 -25.83 -13.85 20.42
N ILE A 11 -26.08 -13.79 21.73
CA ILE A 11 -25.67 -12.64 22.52
C ILE A 11 -24.23 -12.81 22.94
N CYS A 12 -23.35 -11.95 22.44
CA CYS A 12 -21.97 -11.85 22.90
C CYS A 12 -21.96 -11.24 24.32
N GLN A 13 -22.16 -12.07 25.36
CA GLN A 13 -22.26 -11.62 26.77
C GLN A 13 -20.92 -11.46 27.48
N GLU A 14 -19.85 -12.11 26.99
CA GLU A 14 -18.53 -12.08 27.62
C GLU A 14 -17.55 -11.18 26.86
N ILE A 15 -16.87 -10.29 27.59
CA ILE A 15 -15.77 -9.50 27.05
C ILE A 15 -14.55 -10.43 26.95
N ASN A 16 -14.26 -10.87 25.73
CA ASN A 16 -13.07 -11.65 25.45
C ASN A 16 -11.81 -10.77 25.45
N PRO A 17 -10.63 -11.34 25.77
CA PRO A 17 -9.38 -10.58 25.74
C PRO A 17 -9.04 -10.15 24.31
N LEU A 18 -8.46 -8.95 24.20
CA LEU A 18 -7.88 -8.48 22.94
C LEU A 18 -6.58 -9.25 22.62
N PRO A 19 -6.26 -9.46 21.33
CA PRO A 19 -5.00 -10.08 20.95
C PRO A 19 -3.81 -9.15 21.24
N SER A 20 -2.66 -9.75 21.51
CA SER A 20 -1.35 -9.10 21.41
C SER A 20 -0.64 -9.55 20.14
N PHE A 21 0.38 -8.81 19.72
CA PHE A 21 1.17 -9.17 18.54
C PHE A 21 2.60 -8.68 18.69
N SER A 22 3.48 -9.17 17.81
CA SER A 22 4.85 -8.69 17.70
C SER A 22 5.19 -8.32 16.26
N VAL A 23 6.04 -7.31 16.10
CA VAL A 23 6.54 -6.84 14.81
C VAL A 23 8.05 -6.89 14.84
N THR A 24 8.65 -7.57 13.86
CA THR A 24 10.09 -7.52 13.61
C THR A 24 10.32 -6.50 12.50
N PRO A 25 11.02 -5.39 12.78
CA PRO A 25 11.26 -4.37 11.77
C PRO A 25 12.29 -4.82 10.74
N THR A 26 12.18 -4.30 9.51
CA THR A 26 13.19 -4.56 8.46
C THR A 26 14.44 -3.68 8.60
N ALA A 27 14.30 -2.51 9.21
CA ALA A 27 15.37 -1.57 9.49
C ALA A 27 15.12 -0.80 10.81
N THR A 28 16.13 -0.14 11.37
CA THR A 28 15.89 0.85 12.42
C THR A 28 15.26 2.12 11.83
N GLY A 29 14.57 2.91 12.65
CA GLY A 29 13.90 4.14 12.25
C GLY A 29 12.39 4.03 12.17
N THR A 30 11.75 5.06 11.62
CA THR A 30 10.30 5.12 11.52
C THR A 30 9.80 4.28 10.36
N GLN A 31 8.90 3.33 10.64
CA GLN A 31 8.25 2.47 9.65
C GLN A 31 6.74 2.46 9.85
N ALA A 32 5.99 2.22 8.76
CA ALA A 32 4.55 2.02 8.82
C ALA A 32 4.27 0.57 9.25
N VAL A 33 3.72 0.39 10.44
CA VAL A 33 3.24 -0.90 10.91
C VAL A 33 1.84 -1.12 10.36
N ARG A 34 1.66 -2.20 9.61
CA ARG A 34 0.35 -2.61 9.08
C ARG A 34 0.13 -4.09 9.32
N ILE A 35 -0.84 -4.44 10.17
CA ILE A 35 -1.06 -5.81 10.63
C ILE A 35 -2.54 -6.19 10.59
N SER A 36 -2.84 -7.39 10.08
CA SER A 36 -4.18 -7.97 10.18
C SER A 36 -4.28 -8.83 11.44
N LEU A 37 -5.26 -8.53 12.28
CA LEU A 37 -5.48 -9.23 13.54
C LEU A 37 -6.88 -9.87 13.56
N PRO A 38 -6.98 -11.15 13.95
CA PRO A 38 -8.25 -11.77 14.31
C PRO A 38 -8.66 -11.34 15.72
N PHE A 39 -9.96 -11.21 15.94
CA PHE A 39 -10.57 -10.90 17.23
C PHE A 39 -11.61 -11.95 17.56
N SER A 40 -11.58 -12.47 18.79
CA SER A 40 -12.62 -13.34 19.32
C SER A 40 -13.94 -12.58 19.43
N ALA A 41 -15.06 -13.30 19.36
CA ALA A 41 -16.38 -12.70 19.50
C ALA A 41 -16.49 -11.94 20.85
N GLY A 42 -17.02 -10.72 20.85
CA GLY A 42 -17.09 -9.86 22.04
C GLY A 42 -15.80 -9.14 22.43
N ALA A 43 -14.64 -9.49 21.86
CA ALA A 43 -13.36 -8.84 22.23
C ALA A 43 -13.25 -7.40 21.72
N PHE A 44 -13.80 -7.12 20.54
CA PHE A 44 -13.78 -5.78 19.93
C PHE A 44 -15.18 -5.40 19.44
N PRO A 45 -16.03 -4.82 20.30
CA PRO A 45 -17.34 -4.28 19.91
C PRO A 45 -17.26 -3.22 18.81
N GLU A 46 -18.18 -3.28 17.85
CA GLU A 46 -18.29 -2.26 16.79
C GLU A 46 -18.57 -0.88 17.40
N GLY A 47 -17.92 0.16 16.88
CA GLY A 47 -18.07 1.55 17.35
C GLY A 47 -17.10 1.97 18.46
N LEU A 48 -16.34 1.03 19.04
CA LEU A 48 -15.20 1.38 19.91
C LEU A 48 -13.94 1.63 19.10
N GLN A 49 -12.95 2.27 19.72
CA GLN A 49 -11.61 2.42 19.16
C GLN A 49 -10.59 1.55 19.90
N LEU A 50 -9.45 1.35 19.25
CA LEU A 50 -8.31 0.65 19.82
C LEU A 50 -7.17 1.64 20.05
N GLU A 51 -6.46 1.46 21.15
CA GLU A 51 -5.11 1.97 21.36
C GLU A 51 -4.12 0.82 21.19
N VAL A 52 -2.97 1.12 20.59
CA VAL A 52 -1.82 0.22 20.56
C VAL A 52 -0.82 0.69 21.62
N HIS A 53 -0.42 -0.22 22.49
CA HIS A 53 0.48 0.04 23.60
C HIS A 53 1.82 -0.67 23.35
N HIS A 54 2.93 0.07 23.52
CA HIS A 54 4.29 -0.48 23.54
C HIS A 54 5.09 0.21 24.65
N LYS A 55 5.42 -0.54 25.71
CA LYS A 55 6.04 0.02 26.92
C LYS A 55 5.19 1.18 27.48
N SER A 56 5.73 2.40 27.49
CA SER A 56 5.03 3.63 27.92
C SER A 56 4.39 4.41 26.75
N THR A 57 4.57 3.97 25.51
CA THR A 57 4.05 4.65 24.33
C THR A 57 2.64 4.16 24.01
N ILE A 58 1.73 5.11 23.79
CA ILE A 58 0.36 4.88 23.34
C ILE A 58 0.22 5.45 21.93
N LEU A 59 -0.28 4.63 21.01
CA LEU A 59 -0.45 4.95 19.61
C LEU A 59 -1.93 4.79 19.23
N LEU A 60 -2.42 5.68 18.39
CA LEU A 60 -3.77 5.61 17.84
C LEU A 60 -3.68 5.05 16.41
N PRO A 61 -4.01 3.77 16.18
CA PRO A 61 -4.00 3.20 14.85
C PRO A 61 -5.19 3.67 14.02
N GLN A 62 -4.98 3.72 12.70
CA GLN A 62 -6.07 3.59 11.75
C GLN A 62 -6.58 2.15 11.81
N VAL A 63 -7.89 1.98 12.06
CA VAL A 63 -8.55 0.67 12.11
C VAL A 63 -9.40 0.50 10.87
N ARG A 64 -9.14 -0.55 10.09
CA ARG A 64 -10.02 -1.00 9.01
C ARG A 64 -10.64 -2.34 9.36
N ILE A 65 -11.94 -2.34 9.62
CA ILE A 65 -12.70 -3.58 9.83
C ILE A 65 -12.81 -4.33 8.50
N LEU A 66 -12.41 -5.60 8.49
CA LEU A 66 -12.52 -6.48 7.33
C LEU A 66 -13.77 -7.35 7.40
N THR A 67 -14.04 -7.92 8.58
CA THR A 67 -15.20 -8.79 8.81
C THR A 67 -15.74 -8.62 10.24
N LEU A 68 -17.03 -8.93 10.41
CA LEU A 68 -17.73 -8.94 11.69
C LEU A 68 -18.17 -10.37 12.04
N HIS A 69 -18.33 -10.65 13.32
CA HIS A 69 -18.99 -11.87 13.79
C HIS A 69 -20.51 -11.77 13.60
N PRO A 70 -21.21 -12.89 13.34
CA PRO A 70 -22.66 -12.93 13.25
C PRO A 70 -23.33 -12.95 14.64
N CYS A 71 -22.88 -12.13 15.60
CA CYS A 71 -23.50 -11.99 16.92
C CYS A 71 -24.07 -10.59 17.16
N LEU A 72 -24.91 -10.45 18.17
CA LEU A 72 -25.44 -9.17 18.64
C LEU A 72 -24.98 -8.93 20.09
N PRO A 73 -24.44 -7.75 20.45
CA PRO A 73 -24.08 -6.66 19.56
C PRO A 73 -22.98 -7.08 18.56
N ARG A 74 -22.90 -6.37 17.42
CA ARG A 74 -21.88 -6.64 16.40
C ARG A 74 -20.50 -6.44 16.99
N CYS A 75 -19.60 -7.36 16.69
CA CYS A 75 -18.20 -7.26 17.07
C CYS A 75 -17.31 -7.61 15.89
N VAL A 76 -16.14 -6.98 15.86
CA VAL A 76 -15.12 -7.17 14.85
C VAL A 76 -14.58 -8.59 14.96
N ARG A 77 -14.51 -9.27 13.81
CA ARG A 77 -13.87 -10.59 13.68
C ARG A 77 -12.44 -10.45 13.17
N GLN A 78 -12.22 -9.54 12.24
CA GLN A 78 -10.91 -9.27 11.68
C GLN A 78 -10.80 -7.80 11.32
N ALA A 79 -9.66 -7.19 11.66
CA ALA A 79 -9.33 -5.84 11.23
C ALA A 79 -7.87 -5.72 10.84
N ILE A 80 -7.56 -4.66 10.11
CA ILE A 80 -6.18 -4.20 9.88
C ILE A 80 -5.94 -2.97 10.75
N LEU A 81 -4.84 -2.98 11.49
CA LEU A 81 -4.33 -1.82 12.20
C LEU A 81 -3.17 -1.23 11.42
N THR A 82 -3.18 0.09 11.21
CA THR A 82 -2.07 0.82 10.59
C THR A 82 -1.64 1.99 11.45
N PHE A 83 -0.34 2.11 11.74
CA PHE A 83 0.23 3.22 12.50
C PHE A 83 1.74 3.34 12.22
N PRO A 84 2.32 4.55 12.26
CA PRO A 84 3.76 4.71 12.24
C PRO A 84 4.37 4.32 13.59
N PHE A 85 5.53 3.68 13.58
CA PHE A 85 6.30 3.37 14.79
C PHE A 85 7.80 3.52 14.53
N HIS A 86 8.51 4.07 15.52
CA HIS A 86 9.96 4.25 15.45
C HIS A 86 10.67 3.08 16.14
N PHE A 87 11.38 2.28 15.35
CA PHE A 87 12.12 1.11 15.80
C PHE A 87 13.56 1.47 16.14
N HIS A 88 13.97 1.25 17.39
CA HIS A 88 15.33 1.53 17.84
C HIS A 88 16.30 0.35 17.65
N SER A 89 15.79 -0.85 17.39
CA SER A 89 16.57 -2.07 17.12
C SER A 89 15.87 -2.92 16.06
N LEU A 90 16.56 -3.98 15.62
CA LEU A 90 16.00 -4.99 14.70
C LEU A 90 15.29 -6.14 15.44
N GLU A 91 15.23 -6.09 16.77
CA GLU A 91 14.60 -7.13 17.58
C GLU A 91 13.07 -7.06 17.46
N PRO A 92 12.35 -8.17 17.71
CA PRO A 92 10.89 -8.15 17.74
C PRO A 92 10.35 -7.23 18.85
N HIS A 93 9.45 -6.31 18.49
CA HIS A 93 8.74 -5.45 19.44
C HIS A 93 7.36 -6.03 19.73
N ALA A 94 7.01 -6.23 21.01
CA ALA A 94 5.69 -6.68 21.43
C ALA A 94 4.72 -5.51 21.63
N PHE A 95 3.47 -5.69 21.23
CA PHE A 95 2.40 -4.71 21.31
C PHE A 95 1.17 -5.34 21.97
N SER A 96 0.49 -4.55 22.81
CA SER A 96 -0.82 -4.91 23.37
C SER A 96 -1.88 -3.91 22.92
N LEU A 97 -3.15 -4.33 22.98
CA LEU A 97 -4.28 -3.53 22.57
C LEU A 97 -5.15 -3.18 23.78
N LYS A 98 -5.77 -2.00 23.73
CA LYS A 98 -6.77 -1.57 24.71
C LYS A 98 -7.97 -0.97 24.01
N LEU A 99 -9.18 -1.33 24.45
CA LEU A 99 -10.40 -0.66 24.00
C LEU A 99 -10.52 0.70 24.66
N VAL A 100 -10.89 1.71 23.88
CA VAL A 100 -11.23 3.03 24.39
C VAL A 100 -12.55 3.51 23.82
N ILE A 101 -13.33 4.16 24.69
CA ILE A 101 -14.54 4.86 24.30
C ILE A 101 -14.09 6.22 23.76
N SER A 102 -14.01 6.35 22.45
CA SER A 102 -13.51 7.60 21.88
C SER A 102 -14.56 8.69 21.98
N LYS A 103 -14.15 9.86 22.50
CA LYS A 103 -14.62 11.12 21.91
C LYS A 103 -13.90 11.23 20.56
N ALA A 104 -14.61 11.39 19.46
CA ALA A 104 -14.00 11.47 18.14
C ALA A 104 -12.88 12.52 18.16
N ARG A 105 -11.62 12.09 18.14
CA ARG A 105 -10.55 12.95 17.62
C ARG A 105 -10.67 12.80 16.12
N ASP A 106 -11.13 13.85 15.47
CA ASP A 106 -11.08 13.98 14.02
C ASP A 106 -9.61 14.00 13.62
N ILE A 107 -9.03 12.81 13.43
CA ILE A 107 -7.80 12.67 12.67
C ILE A 107 -8.25 12.76 11.22
N GLN A 108 -8.40 14.00 10.73
CA GLN A 108 -8.80 14.27 9.36
C GLN A 108 -7.83 13.54 8.41
N PRO A 109 -8.34 12.91 7.34
CA PRO A 109 -7.48 12.26 6.36
C PRO A 109 -6.50 13.29 5.79
N VAL A 110 -5.21 12.94 5.82
CA VAL A 110 -4.11 13.80 5.34
C VAL A 110 -4.04 13.80 3.81
N PHE A 111 -4.77 12.89 3.16
CA PHE A 111 -4.78 12.73 1.71
C PHE A 111 -5.94 13.50 1.09
N SER A 112 -5.64 14.37 0.14
CA SER A 112 -6.62 14.92 -0.79
C SER A 112 -6.45 14.30 -2.17
N MET A 113 -7.55 14.17 -2.90
CA MET A 113 -7.54 13.65 -4.27
C MET A 113 -8.36 14.56 -5.17
N THR A 114 -7.78 14.96 -6.30
CA THR A 114 -8.44 15.77 -7.32
C THR A 114 -8.25 15.16 -8.71
N GLU A 115 -9.30 15.22 -9.52
CA GLU A 115 -9.25 14.84 -10.94
C GLU A 115 -9.22 16.12 -11.78
N SER A 116 -8.31 16.18 -12.75
CA SER A 116 -8.30 17.22 -13.76
C SER A 116 -9.19 16.84 -14.94
N ALA A 117 -9.61 17.83 -15.72
CA ALA A 117 -10.35 17.61 -16.98
C ALA A 117 -9.57 16.75 -18.01
N SER A 118 -8.24 16.63 -17.87
CA SER A 118 -7.40 15.79 -18.73
C SER A 118 -7.36 14.32 -18.30
N GLY A 119 -8.10 13.91 -17.27
CA GLY A 119 -8.04 12.56 -16.70
C GLY A 119 -6.75 12.30 -15.90
N THR A 120 -6.08 13.37 -15.48
CA THR A 120 -4.95 13.30 -14.55
C THR A 120 -5.49 13.34 -13.13
N TRP A 121 -5.00 12.43 -12.29
CA TRP A 121 -5.37 12.35 -10.89
C TRP A 121 -4.22 12.83 -10.04
N GLU A 122 -4.50 13.70 -9.09
CA GLU A 122 -3.51 14.21 -8.16
C GLU A 122 -3.90 13.80 -6.76
N ILE A 123 -2.97 13.15 -6.06
CA ILE A 123 -3.14 12.74 -4.67
C ILE A 123 -2.06 13.46 -3.88
N SER A 124 -2.48 14.31 -2.95
CA SER A 124 -1.59 15.17 -2.18
C SER A 124 -1.66 14.84 -0.69
N TRP A 125 -0.51 14.82 -0.03
CA TRP A 125 -0.41 14.63 1.42
C TRP A 125 0.82 15.33 1.97
N MET A 126 0.63 16.16 2.99
CA MET A 126 1.69 17.01 3.54
C MET A 126 2.41 17.78 2.42
N ASN A 127 3.70 17.50 2.21
CA ASN A 127 4.56 18.12 1.20
C ASN A 127 4.84 17.22 -0.01
N ARG A 128 3.98 16.23 -0.24
CA ARG A 128 4.13 15.19 -1.26
C ARG A 128 2.92 15.16 -2.17
N GLN A 129 3.19 14.81 -3.42
CA GLN A 129 2.17 14.68 -4.45
C GLN A 129 2.46 13.47 -5.33
N LEU A 130 1.43 12.66 -5.57
CA LEU A 130 1.44 11.60 -6.56
C LEU A 130 0.48 11.99 -7.68
N THR A 131 1.02 12.18 -8.87
CA THR A 131 0.23 12.42 -10.08
C THR A 131 0.09 11.11 -10.83
N LEU A 132 -1.13 10.72 -11.18
CA LEU A 132 -1.45 9.51 -11.90
C LEU A 132 -2.12 9.87 -13.23
N THR A 133 -1.71 9.18 -14.27
CA THR A 133 -2.35 9.16 -15.59
C THR A 133 -2.59 7.71 -15.97
N GLU A 134 -3.24 7.45 -17.11
CA GLU A 134 -3.42 6.08 -17.60
C GLU A 134 -2.09 5.32 -17.78
N ARG A 135 -1.04 6.03 -18.20
CA ARG A 135 0.24 5.42 -18.63
C ARG A 135 1.42 5.75 -17.75
N ALA A 136 1.27 6.63 -16.78
CA ALA A 136 2.39 7.07 -15.98
C ALA A 136 1.91 7.49 -14.61
N LEU A 137 2.83 7.38 -13.66
CA LEU A 137 2.71 7.97 -12.35
C LEU A 137 3.99 8.79 -12.10
N SER A 138 3.87 9.91 -11.40
CA SER A 138 5.02 10.69 -10.97
C SER A 138 4.86 11.11 -9.52
N PHE A 139 5.93 10.94 -8.76
CA PHE A 139 5.99 11.30 -7.35
C PHE A 139 6.86 12.53 -7.16
N ARG A 140 6.36 13.48 -6.39
CA ARG A 140 7.02 14.75 -6.08
C ARG A 140 7.11 14.97 -4.58
N ILE A 141 8.20 15.56 -4.14
CA ILE A 141 8.42 16.07 -2.78
C ILE A 141 8.80 17.54 -2.95
N VAL A 142 8.04 18.48 -2.38
CA VAL A 142 8.34 19.94 -2.36
C VAL A 142 8.88 20.46 -3.71
N ASP A 143 7.99 20.68 -4.68
CA ASP A 143 8.28 21.19 -6.03
C ASP A 143 9.35 20.45 -6.85
N SER A 144 9.94 19.37 -6.31
CA SER A 144 10.97 18.58 -6.94
C SER A 144 10.42 17.21 -7.33
N GLN A 145 10.68 16.79 -8.57
CA GLN A 145 10.29 15.47 -9.02
C GLN A 145 11.26 14.43 -8.45
N ALA A 146 10.75 13.58 -7.56
CA ALA A 146 11.55 12.52 -6.96
C ALA A 146 11.74 11.36 -7.95
N TRP A 147 10.67 10.95 -8.63
CA TRP A 147 10.74 9.90 -9.65
C TRP A 147 9.48 9.83 -10.53
N LYS A 148 9.58 9.09 -11.62
CA LYS A 148 8.49 8.78 -12.56
C LYS A 148 8.48 7.28 -12.81
N ALA A 149 7.30 6.70 -12.96
CA ALA A 149 7.17 5.38 -13.55
C ALA A 149 6.20 5.41 -14.74
N THR A 150 6.61 4.79 -15.84
CA THR A 150 5.83 4.65 -17.07
C THR A 150 5.37 3.21 -17.21
N LEU A 151 4.10 3.03 -17.51
CA LEU A 151 3.49 1.72 -17.59
C LEU A 151 3.91 1.00 -18.88
N ILE A 152 4.46 -0.20 -18.70
CA ILE A 152 4.69 -1.19 -19.76
C ILE A 152 3.45 -2.09 -19.79
N ALA A 153 2.61 -1.91 -20.79
CA ALA A 153 1.42 -2.72 -21.03
C ALA A 153 0.93 -2.51 -22.48
N PRO A 154 0.11 -3.43 -23.03
CA PRO A 154 -0.55 -3.23 -24.31
C PRO A 154 -1.30 -1.89 -24.38
N THR A 155 -1.37 -1.30 -25.56
CA THR A 155 -2.28 -0.16 -25.80
C THR A 155 -3.72 -0.63 -25.64
N ARG A 156 -4.56 0.21 -25.02
CA ARG A 156 -5.99 -0.06 -24.91
C ARG A 156 -6.69 0.21 -26.23
N GLU A 157 -7.66 -0.64 -26.55
CA GLU A 157 -8.60 -0.44 -27.64
C GLU A 157 -9.79 0.42 -27.17
N SER A 158 -10.10 0.36 -25.87
CA SER A 158 -11.16 1.17 -25.26
C SER A 158 -10.68 2.55 -24.83
N SER A 159 -11.43 3.59 -25.19
CA SER A 159 -11.28 4.97 -24.69
C SER A 159 -12.11 5.26 -23.44
N ALA A 160 -12.88 4.29 -22.94
CA ALA A 160 -13.72 4.50 -21.77
C ALA A 160 -12.86 4.89 -20.54
N PRO A 161 -13.33 5.83 -19.71
CA PRO A 161 -12.59 6.24 -18.52
C PRO A 161 -12.48 5.07 -17.51
N PRO A 162 -11.47 5.09 -16.64
CA PRO A 162 -11.39 4.11 -15.56
C PRO A 162 -12.53 4.28 -14.57
N ARG A 163 -13.04 3.16 -14.05
CA ARG A 163 -13.78 3.19 -12.78
C ARG A 163 -12.78 3.24 -11.64
N ILE A 164 -13.03 4.10 -10.66
CA ILE A 164 -12.12 4.31 -9.54
C ILE A 164 -12.75 3.79 -8.25
N GLU A 165 -11.92 3.10 -7.47
CA GLU A 165 -12.30 2.55 -6.18
C GLU A 165 -11.28 3.02 -5.14
N ILE A 166 -11.76 3.78 -4.16
CA ILE A 166 -11.00 4.04 -2.94
C ILE A 166 -11.19 2.81 -2.06
N VAL A 167 -10.21 1.91 -2.07
CA VAL A 167 -10.24 0.66 -1.30
C VAL A 167 -10.02 0.94 0.18
N GLU A 168 -9.17 1.92 0.47
CA GLU A 168 -8.88 2.35 1.84
C GLU A 168 -8.43 3.81 1.84
N THR A 169 -8.94 4.57 2.79
CA THR A 169 -8.46 5.92 3.07
C THR A 169 -8.42 6.14 4.58
N GLY A 170 -7.35 6.79 5.03
CA GLY A 170 -7.20 7.20 6.42
C GLY A 170 -5.89 7.96 6.61
N PRO A 171 -5.53 8.27 7.87
CA PRO A 171 -4.43 9.18 8.16
C PRO A 171 -3.04 8.61 7.83
N PHE A 172 -2.90 7.29 7.80
CA PHE A 172 -1.60 6.63 7.64
C PHE A 172 -1.46 5.86 6.34
N TYR A 173 -2.57 5.57 5.67
CA TYR A 173 -2.57 4.70 4.51
C TYR A 173 -3.70 5.05 3.55
N HIS A 174 -3.37 5.05 2.26
CA HIS A 174 -4.30 5.30 1.18
C HIS A 174 -4.11 4.25 0.08
N TRP A 175 -5.20 3.65 -0.38
CA TRP A 175 -5.20 2.62 -1.42
C TRP A 175 -6.33 2.87 -2.41
N ILE A 176 -5.93 3.09 -3.66
CA ILE A 176 -6.84 3.33 -4.78
C ILE A 176 -6.63 2.24 -5.84
N ARG A 177 -7.73 1.89 -6.51
CA ARG A 177 -7.72 1.07 -7.72
C ARG A 177 -8.36 1.81 -8.88
N PHE A 178 -7.76 1.66 -10.04
CA PHE A 178 -8.28 2.11 -11.32
C PHE A 178 -8.57 0.89 -12.16
N LEU A 179 -9.84 0.71 -12.55
CA LEU A 179 -10.30 -0.38 -13.38
C LEU A 179 -10.50 0.16 -14.78
N TYR A 180 -9.59 -0.20 -15.68
CA TYR A 180 -9.64 0.20 -17.08
C TYR A 180 -10.29 -0.92 -17.89
N PRO A 181 -11.55 -0.73 -18.34
CA PRO A 181 -12.19 -1.71 -19.21
C PRO A 181 -11.48 -1.73 -20.56
N ASP A 182 -11.36 -2.92 -21.14
CA ASP A 182 -10.83 -3.16 -22.47
C ASP A 182 -11.37 -4.50 -22.99
N ALA A 183 -11.54 -4.63 -24.31
CA ALA A 183 -12.12 -5.82 -24.91
C ALA A 183 -11.16 -7.02 -24.88
N ARG A 184 -9.84 -6.77 -24.88
CA ARG A 184 -8.81 -7.82 -24.97
C ARG A 184 -8.01 -7.93 -23.70
N TRP A 185 -7.63 -6.78 -23.13
CA TRP A 185 -6.69 -6.66 -22.03
C TRP A 185 -7.18 -5.70 -20.95
N PRO A 186 -8.33 -5.98 -20.30
CA PRO A 186 -8.76 -5.17 -19.17
C PRO A 186 -7.67 -5.19 -18.10
N ARG A 187 -7.43 -4.02 -17.50
CA ARG A 187 -6.34 -3.85 -16.54
C ARG A 187 -6.79 -3.13 -15.28
N ILE A 188 -6.17 -3.53 -14.18
CA ILE A 188 -6.37 -2.91 -12.87
C ILE A 188 -5.03 -2.30 -12.46
N LEU A 189 -5.01 -1.00 -12.22
CA LEU A 189 -3.87 -0.33 -11.59
C LEU A 189 -4.18 -0.13 -10.13
N GLU A 190 -3.34 -0.63 -9.23
CA GLU A 190 -3.45 -0.40 -7.80
C GLU A 190 -2.32 0.51 -7.34
N TYR A 191 -2.67 1.56 -6.61
CA TYR A 191 -1.73 2.47 -5.99
C TYR A 191 -1.97 2.47 -4.50
N LYS A 192 -0.89 2.25 -3.75
CA LYS A 192 -0.87 2.25 -2.29
C LYS A 192 0.18 3.24 -1.84
N MET A 193 -0.15 4.03 -0.84
CA MET A 193 0.79 4.96 -0.22
C MET A 193 0.61 5.00 1.28
N ASP A 194 1.71 5.17 1.99
CA ASP A 194 1.70 5.45 3.42
C ASP A 194 2.07 6.91 3.72
N ASN A 195 1.85 7.34 4.96
CA ASN A 195 2.22 8.68 5.41
C ASN A 195 3.73 8.91 5.52
N LEU A 196 4.55 7.86 5.41
CA LEU A 196 6.02 7.95 5.44
C LEU A 196 6.62 8.14 4.05
N GLY A 197 5.81 8.03 2.99
CA GLY A 197 6.20 8.34 1.62
C GLY A 197 6.53 7.10 0.80
N THR A 198 6.26 5.91 1.34
CA THR A 198 6.31 4.68 0.56
C THR A 198 5.17 4.70 -0.44
N VAL A 199 5.48 4.47 -1.71
CA VAL A 199 4.49 4.29 -2.77
C VAL A 199 4.69 2.91 -3.38
N SER A 200 3.60 2.16 -3.52
CA SER A 200 3.58 0.89 -4.24
C SER A 200 2.59 1.01 -5.40
N ALA A 201 3.06 0.66 -6.59
CA ALA A 201 2.26 0.56 -7.79
C ALA A 201 2.21 -0.90 -8.25
N ARG A 202 1.01 -1.37 -8.59
CA ARG A 202 0.80 -2.72 -9.14
C ARG A 202 -0.09 -2.64 -10.35
N ILE A 203 0.26 -3.40 -11.38
CA ILE A 203 -0.61 -3.63 -12.52
C ILE A 203 -1.07 -5.09 -12.53
N HIS A 204 -2.35 -5.28 -12.78
CA HIS A 204 -2.94 -6.57 -13.13
C HIS A 204 -3.46 -6.49 -14.56
N LEU A 205 -3.10 -7.47 -15.38
CA LEU A 205 -3.62 -7.61 -16.74
C LEU A 205 -4.47 -8.87 -16.80
N GLN A 206 -5.73 -8.73 -17.20
CA GLN A 206 -6.64 -9.86 -17.38
C GLN A 206 -6.70 -10.22 -18.86
N ARG A 207 -6.54 -11.50 -19.16
CA ARG A 207 -6.68 -12.01 -20.53
C ARG A 207 -8.14 -12.35 -20.78
N VAL A 208 -8.78 -11.63 -21.70
CA VAL A 208 -10.16 -11.92 -22.15
C VAL A 208 -10.19 -12.48 -23.57
N ALA A 209 -9.21 -12.12 -24.40
CA ALA A 209 -9.15 -12.60 -25.78
C ALA A 209 -8.68 -14.06 -25.91
N VAL A 210 -9.36 -14.81 -26.78
CA VAL A 210 -8.91 -16.13 -27.26
C VAL A 210 -7.74 -15.91 -28.21
N THR A 211 -6.51 -16.22 -27.80
CA THR A 211 -5.29 -16.04 -28.62
C THR A 211 -4.33 -17.21 -28.48
N ASP A 212 -3.23 -17.16 -29.23
CA ASP A 212 -2.10 -18.11 -29.34
C ASP A 212 -1.38 -18.54 -28.05
N GLY A 213 -1.71 -17.97 -26.90
CA GLY A 213 -1.06 -18.30 -25.62
C GLY A 213 0.01 -17.30 -25.16
N TYR A 214 0.25 -16.24 -25.94
CA TYR A 214 1.22 -15.20 -25.59
C TYR A 214 0.71 -14.26 -24.47
N CYS A 215 1.60 -13.92 -23.53
CA CYS A 215 1.38 -12.87 -22.54
C CYS A 215 2.23 -11.65 -22.94
N PRO A 216 1.63 -10.46 -23.13
CA PRO A 216 2.38 -9.27 -23.51
C PRO A 216 3.29 -8.79 -22.37
N GLY A 217 4.27 -7.96 -22.73
CA GLY A 217 5.09 -7.26 -21.75
C GLY A 217 4.23 -6.48 -20.74
N LEU A 218 4.54 -6.65 -19.46
CA LEU A 218 3.81 -6.07 -18.35
C LEU A 218 4.80 -5.62 -17.27
N GLY A 219 4.72 -4.36 -16.85
CA GLY A 219 5.59 -3.84 -15.80
C GLY A 219 5.62 -2.32 -15.74
N TRP A 220 6.72 -1.81 -15.18
CA TRP A 220 6.98 -0.39 -15.01
C TRP A 220 8.40 -0.09 -15.46
N ASP A 221 8.56 0.93 -16.30
CA ASP A 221 9.83 1.61 -16.50
C ASP A 221 9.94 2.73 -15.46
N VAL A 222 10.96 2.71 -14.60
CA VAL A 222 11.09 3.63 -13.46
C VAL A 222 12.32 4.49 -13.64
N GLN A 223 12.11 5.80 -13.66
CA GLN A 223 13.16 6.79 -13.87
C GLN A 223 13.27 7.69 -12.64
N GLN A 224 14.50 7.87 -12.16
CA GLN A 224 14.78 8.81 -11.09
C GLN A 224 14.64 10.23 -11.62
N GLY A 225 14.03 11.12 -10.83
CA GLY A 225 13.99 12.54 -11.16
C GLY A 225 15.27 13.27 -10.72
N GLU A 226 15.42 14.52 -11.16
CA GLU A 226 16.41 15.44 -10.63
C GLU A 226 16.03 15.81 -9.19
N LEU A 227 16.55 15.06 -8.22
CA LEU A 227 16.58 15.55 -6.85
C LEU A 227 17.67 16.62 -6.78
N VAL A 228 17.27 17.89 -6.78
CA VAL A 228 18.17 19.00 -6.45
C VAL A 228 18.50 18.87 -4.96
N ASP A 229 19.61 18.22 -4.65
CA ASP A 229 20.16 18.20 -3.30
C ASP A 229 21.52 18.88 -3.30
N PRO A 230 21.65 20.08 -2.70
CA PRO A 230 22.94 20.75 -2.56
C PRO A 230 23.92 20.02 -1.62
N MET A 231 23.55 18.87 -1.03
CA MET A 231 24.41 18.07 -0.15
C MET A 231 24.62 16.62 -0.59
N ALA A 232 24.15 16.20 -1.77
CA ALA A 232 24.24 14.79 -2.22
C ALA A 232 25.62 14.36 -2.77
N GLU A 233 26.64 15.22 -2.76
CA GLU A 233 27.98 14.87 -3.27
C GLU A 233 28.78 13.90 -2.36
N GLU A 234 28.39 13.68 -1.10
CA GLU A 234 29.22 12.89 -0.16
C GLU A 234 28.99 11.36 -0.19
N ASN A 235 27.88 10.87 -0.74
CA ASN A 235 27.58 9.44 -0.73
C ASN A 235 27.65 8.81 -2.12
N GLY A 236 28.77 9.04 -2.83
CA GLY A 236 29.01 8.54 -4.20
C GLY A 236 28.59 7.07 -4.41
N TYR A 237 27.35 6.87 -4.84
CA TYR A 237 26.83 5.60 -5.33
C TYR A 237 26.73 5.71 -6.85
N SER A 238 27.85 5.45 -7.52
CA SER A 238 27.79 5.13 -8.94
C SER A 238 27.18 3.74 -9.07
N ILE A 239 25.98 3.63 -9.62
CA ILE A 239 25.57 2.39 -10.28
C ILE A 239 26.54 2.24 -11.44
N GLY A 240 27.59 1.44 -11.26
CA GLY A 240 28.60 1.22 -12.29
C GLY A 240 27.90 0.88 -13.60
N GLY A 241 28.28 1.55 -14.69
CA GLY A 241 27.60 1.57 -16.00
C GLY A 241 27.53 0.24 -16.76
N ALA A 242 27.32 -0.88 -16.07
CA ALA A 242 26.94 -2.14 -16.64
C ALA A 242 25.42 -2.27 -16.59
N LEU A 243 24.81 -2.60 -17.73
CA LEU A 243 23.47 -3.17 -17.82
C LEU A 243 23.37 -4.33 -16.82
N ALA A 244 22.78 -4.09 -15.66
CA ALA A 244 22.52 -5.13 -14.69
C ALA A 244 21.20 -5.79 -15.09
N LEU A 245 21.33 -6.96 -15.70
CA LEU A 245 20.20 -7.85 -15.96
C LEU A 245 20.01 -8.76 -14.76
N MET A 246 18.89 -8.62 -14.04
CA MET A 246 18.52 -9.57 -12.99
C MET A 246 17.34 -10.42 -13.43
N LEU A 247 17.56 -11.73 -13.44
CA LEU A 247 16.53 -12.76 -13.64
C LEU A 247 16.11 -13.32 -12.27
N PHE A 248 14.82 -13.61 -12.11
CA PHE A 248 14.25 -14.04 -10.83
C PHE A 248 14.21 -15.56 -10.62
N GLU A 249 14.99 -16.32 -11.38
CA GLU A 249 15.02 -17.78 -11.30
C GLU A 249 15.55 -18.27 -9.94
N GLY A 250 16.44 -17.49 -9.30
CA GLY A 250 17.05 -17.82 -8.02
C GLY A 250 16.15 -17.61 -6.80
N GLY A 251 14.96 -17.01 -6.95
CA GLY A 251 14.01 -16.85 -5.85
C GLY A 251 14.35 -15.74 -4.86
N GLU A 252 15.20 -14.78 -5.22
CA GLU A 252 15.54 -13.64 -4.36
C GLU A 252 14.65 -12.41 -4.67
N PRO A 253 14.27 -11.61 -3.65
CA PRO A 253 13.63 -10.33 -3.87
C PRO A 253 14.61 -9.33 -4.51
N PHE A 254 14.09 -8.39 -5.28
CA PHE A 254 14.91 -7.31 -5.85
C PHE A 254 14.80 -6.04 -5.01
N SER A 255 15.93 -5.38 -4.75
CA SER A 255 16.01 -4.11 -4.06
C SER A 255 17.29 -3.38 -4.41
N ILE A 256 17.21 -2.10 -4.78
CA ILE A 256 18.37 -1.24 -5.06
C ILE A 256 18.19 0.15 -4.43
N PRO A 257 19.29 0.85 -4.07
CA PRO A 257 19.23 2.27 -3.77
C PRO A 257 18.65 3.06 -4.95
N PHE A 258 17.80 4.06 -4.66
CA PHE A 258 17.15 4.87 -5.67
C PHE A 258 16.90 6.28 -5.13
N GLY A 259 17.76 7.23 -5.50
CA GLY A 259 17.84 8.54 -4.84
C GLY A 259 18.09 8.41 -3.33
N LYS A 260 17.25 9.07 -2.52
CA LYS A 260 17.27 8.96 -1.04
C LYS A 260 16.51 7.74 -0.49
N GLY A 261 15.94 6.93 -1.37
CA GLY A 261 15.09 5.80 -1.00
C GLY A 261 15.60 4.48 -1.56
N THR A 262 14.67 3.54 -1.68
CA THR A 262 14.93 2.20 -2.18
C THR A 262 13.84 1.85 -3.18
N LEU A 263 14.24 1.39 -4.36
CA LEU A 263 13.33 0.77 -5.32
C LEU A 263 13.36 -0.74 -5.06
N SER A 264 12.19 -1.32 -4.79
CA SER A 264 12.09 -2.75 -4.49
C SER A 264 11.00 -3.43 -5.30
N PHE A 265 11.24 -4.70 -5.62
CA PHE A 265 10.26 -5.62 -6.15
C PHE A 265 10.23 -6.88 -5.26
N PRO A 266 9.55 -6.79 -4.10
CA PRO A 266 9.64 -7.83 -3.07
C PRO A 266 9.04 -9.17 -3.51
N GLU A 267 8.06 -9.15 -4.42
CA GLU A 267 7.39 -10.36 -4.92
C GLU A 267 8.09 -10.97 -6.15
N ALA A 268 9.22 -10.41 -6.60
CA ALA A 268 9.88 -10.84 -7.84
C ALA A 268 10.15 -12.36 -7.88
N HIS A 269 10.60 -12.91 -6.75
CA HIS A 269 10.86 -14.34 -6.58
C HIS A 269 9.63 -15.24 -6.77
N PHE A 270 8.43 -14.76 -6.49
CA PHE A 270 7.20 -15.55 -6.67
C PHE A 270 6.79 -15.64 -8.14
N LEU A 271 7.22 -14.70 -8.98
CA LEU A 271 6.78 -14.63 -10.37
C LEU A 271 7.55 -15.59 -11.29
N ARG A 272 8.75 -16.05 -10.89
CA ARG A 272 9.62 -17.03 -11.58
C ARG A 272 9.97 -16.73 -13.05
N LYS A 273 9.35 -15.72 -13.65
CA LYS A 273 9.50 -15.23 -15.02
C LYS A 273 9.37 -13.73 -14.97
N GLY A 274 10.46 -13.03 -15.27
CA GLY A 274 10.54 -11.60 -15.18
C GLY A 274 11.99 -11.13 -15.21
N MET A 275 12.15 -9.84 -15.42
CA MET A 275 13.44 -9.22 -15.63
C MET A 275 13.41 -7.83 -15.01
N VAL A 276 14.49 -7.45 -14.35
CA VAL A 276 14.84 -6.05 -14.15
C VAL A 276 16.06 -5.74 -14.99
N GLN A 277 15.94 -4.68 -15.78
CA GLN A 277 17.03 -4.12 -16.57
C GLN A 277 17.30 -2.72 -16.00
N LEU A 278 18.57 -2.47 -15.65
CA LEU A 278 19.03 -1.15 -15.24
C LEU A 278 19.78 -0.50 -16.39
N ASP A 279 19.24 0.60 -16.90
CA ASP A 279 19.89 1.41 -17.93
C ASP A 279 20.53 2.63 -17.25
N SER A 280 21.87 2.73 -17.31
CA SER A 280 22.55 3.95 -16.89
C SER A 280 22.36 5.00 -17.97
N CYS A 281 21.47 5.97 -17.75
CA CYS A 281 21.51 7.20 -18.53
C CYS A 281 22.78 7.95 -18.13
N LEU A 282 23.82 7.88 -18.97
CA LEU A 282 24.92 8.83 -18.87
C LEU A 282 24.32 10.25 -19.02
N PRO A 283 24.66 11.21 -18.15
CA PRO A 283 24.29 12.59 -18.40
C PRO A 283 24.93 13.02 -19.74
N GLY A 284 24.07 13.34 -20.71
CA GLY A 284 24.47 13.88 -22.01
C GLY A 284 24.84 15.35 -21.94
#